data_AF-A0A6V7HYC8-F1
#
_entry.id   AF-A0A6V7HYC8-F1
#
_cell.length_a   1.000
_cell.length_b   1.000
_cell.length_c   1.000
_cell.angle_alpha   90.00
_cell.angle_beta   90.00
_cell.angle_gamma   90.00
#
_symmetry.space_group_name_H-M   'P 1'
#
loop_
_entity.id
_entity.type
_entity.pdbx_description
1 polymer ?
#
loop_
_entity_poly.entity_id
_entity_poly.type
_entity_poly.pdbx_seq_one_letter_code
_entity_poly.pdbx_strand_id
1 'polypeptide(L)'
;LKAGSALFRHEVAFVLGQLQDEHSVPYLKSSLEDPEENEMVRHECAEALGSIAHPDCEKILNNYLRDSKQVVRESCIIALDMCEYENSPEFQYADTLSKLSS
;
A
#
# COMPACT_ATOMS: atom_id res chain seq x y z
N LEU A 1 0.32 9.35 10.61
CA LEU A 1 0.33 10.33 9.51
C LEU A 1 -0.55 11.56 9.83
N LYS A 2 -0.18 12.41 10.80
CA LYS A 2 -1.04 13.56 11.22
C LYS A 2 -0.31 14.89 11.41
N ALA A 3 1.02 14.91 11.24
CA ALA A 3 1.83 16.12 11.43
C ALA A 3 2.41 16.59 10.09
N GLY A 4 2.65 17.90 9.96
CA GLY A 4 3.27 18.50 8.79
C GLY A 4 2.32 18.81 7.64
N SER A 5 2.87 19.19 6.49
CA SER A 5 2.12 19.46 5.26
C SER A 5 1.60 18.17 4.62
N ALA A 6 0.66 18.29 3.68
CA ALA A 6 0.20 17.15 2.89
C ALA A 6 1.37 16.46 2.15
N LEU A 7 2.26 17.25 1.54
CA LEU A 7 3.46 16.72 0.89
C LEU A 7 4.36 15.94 1.86
N PHE A 8 4.55 16.45 3.08
CA PHE A 8 5.34 15.71 4.07
C PHE A 8 4.68 14.38 4.47
N ARG A 9 3.37 14.36 4.67
CA ARG A 9 2.65 13.11 4.98
C ARG A 9 2.68 12.12 3.81
N HIS A 10 2.63 12.60 2.57
CA HIS A 10 2.84 11.79 1.38
C HIS A 10 4.21 11.11 1.42
N GLU A 11 5.30 11.86 1.57
CA GLU A 11 6.64 11.28 1.63
C GLU A 11 6.80 10.26 2.78
N VAL A 12 6.16 10.51 3.94
CA VAL A 12 6.16 9.54 5.03
C VAL A 12 5.42 8.26 4.64
N ALA A 13 4.25 8.36 3.99
CA ALA A 13 3.52 7.18 3.52
C ALA A 13 4.32 6.39 2.48
N PHE A 14 4.96 7.09 1.53
CA PHE A 14 5.85 6.50 0.53
C PHE A 14 6.99 5.69 1.19
N VAL A 15 7.71 6.30 2.13
CA VAL A 15 8.81 5.63 2.84
C VAL A 15 8.31 4.41 3.62
N LEU A 16 7.15 4.50 4.27
CA LEU A 16 6.57 3.35 4.99
C LEU A 16 6.22 2.19 4.05
N GLY A 17 5.71 2.50 2.85
CA GLY A 17 5.49 1.51 1.79
C GLY A 17 6.79 0.84 1.34
N GLN A 18 7.84 1.62 1.10
CA GLN A 18 9.16 1.10 0.72
C GLN A 18 9.81 0.22 1.79
N LEU A 19 9.54 0.50 3.07
CA LEU A 19 10.01 -0.32 4.19
C LEU A 19 9.22 -1.62 4.36
N GLN A 20 8.03 -1.72 3.75
CA GLN A 20 7.11 -2.86 3.86
C GLN A 20 6.81 -3.26 5.33
N ASP A 21 6.82 -2.29 6.26
CA ASP A 21 6.60 -2.56 7.68
C ASP A 21 5.11 -2.70 7.99
N GLU A 22 4.67 -3.91 8.34
CA GLU A 22 3.28 -4.22 8.71
C GLU A 22 2.76 -3.39 9.89
N HIS A 23 3.64 -2.93 10.79
CA HIS A 23 3.22 -2.05 11.91
C HIS A 23 2.72 -0.69 11.42
N SER A 24 3.02 -0.31 10.17
CA SER A 24 2.55 0.92 9.55
C SER A 24 1.10 0.83 9.03
N VAL A 25 0.59 -0.39 8.80
CA VAL A 25 -0.74 -0.64 8.18
C VAL A 25 -1.88 0.09 8.88
N PRO A 26 -2.01 0.10 10.24
CA PRO A 26 -3.09 0.83 10.90
C PRO A 26 -3.07 2.34 10.64
N TYR A 27 -1.87 2.92 10.46
CA TYR A 27 -1.70 4.35 10.23
C TYR A 27 -1.96 4.73 8.78
N LEU A 28 -1.50 3.90 7.82
CA LEU A 28 -1.78 4.06 6.40
C LEU A 28 -3.27 3.92 6.13
N LYS A 29 -3.90 2.89 6.70
CA LYS A 29 -5.35 2.72 6.72
C LYS A 29 -6.03 3.99 7.19
N SER A 30 -5.73 4.45 8.41
CA SER A 30 -6.39 5.62 8.99
C SER A 30 -6.30 6.88 8.11
N SER A 31 -5.23 7.06 7.34
CA SER A 31 -5.12 8.18 6.40
C SER A 31 -5.89 7.94 5.10
N LEU A 32 -5.91 6.73 4.56
CA LEU A 32 -6.72 6.38 3.39
C LEU A 32 -8.24 6.52 3.66
N GLU A 33 -8.69 6.12 4.85
CA GLU A 33 -10.12 6.17 5.23
C GLU A 33 -10.61 7.59 5.57
N ASP A 34 -9.71 8.55 5.78
CA ASP A 34 -10.05 9.91 6.19
C ASP A 34 -10.55 10.74 4.99
N PRO A 35 -11.85 11.09 4.92
CA PRO A 35 -12.39 11.84 3.78
C PRO A 35 -11.90 13.29 3.73
N GLU A 36 -11.40 13.83 4.85
CA GLU A 36 -10.85 15.18 4.95
C GLU A 36 -9.34 15.22 4.66
N GLU A 37 -8.70 14.06 4.50
CA GLU A 37 -7.30 13.99 4.11
C GLU A 37 -7.12 14.34 2.62
N ASN A 38 -5.97 14.95 2.32
CA ASN A 38 -5.65 15.33 0.96
C ASN A 38 -5.57 14.09 0.06
N GLU A 39 -6.20 14.14 -1.11
CA GLU A 39 -6.27 12.98 -2.02
C GLU A 39 -4.91 12.44 -2.43
N MET A 40 -3.88 13.29 -2.49
CA MET A 40 -2.49 12.88 -2.73
C MET A 40 -1.94 12.04 -1.56
N VAL A 41 -2.23 12.39 -0.31
CA VAL A 41 -1.79 11.56 0.83
C VAL A 41 -2.53 10.22 0.84
N ARG A 42 -3.83 10.24 0.51
CA ARG A 42 -4.67 9.04 0.43
C ARG A 42 -4.21 8.09 -0.67
N HIS A 43 -3.87 8.62 -1.85
CA HIS A 43 -3.26 7.88 -2.96
C HIS A 43 -2.03 7.10 -2.48
N GLU A 44 -1.09 7.81 -1.85
CA GLU A 44 0.18 7.24 -1.42
C GLU A 44 -0.02 6.19 -0.32
N CYS A 45 -1.00 6.38 0.56
CA CYS A 45 -1.35 5.37 1.56
C CYS A 45 -1.90 4.09 0.91
N ALA A 46 -2.65 4.19 -0.18
CA ALA A 46 -3.13 3.02 -0.91
C ALA A 46 -1.97 2.26 -1.57
N GLU A 47 -1.06 2.95 -2.25
CA GLU A 47 0.12 2.33 -2.88
C GLU A 47 1.06 1.69 -1.85
N ALA A 48 1.26 2.35 -0.70
CA ALA A 48 2.03 1.80 0.41
C ALA A 48 1.38 0.52 0.99
N LEU A 49 0.06 0.49 1.15
CA LEU A 49 -0.67 -0.72 1.57
C LEU A 49 -0.51 -1.85 0.54
N GLY A 50 -0.55 -1.53 -0.76
CA GLY A 50 -0.28 -2.47 -1.84
C GLY A 50 1.13 -3.06 -1.78
N SER A 51 2.12 -2.20 -1.53
CA SER A 51 3.53 -2.59 -1.39
C SER A 51 3.78 -3.49 -0.19
N ILE A 52 3.08 -3.26 0.94
CA ILE A 52 3.19 -4.10 2.14
C ILE A 52 2.58 -5.49 1.91
N ALA A 53 1.53 -5.60 1.09
CA ALA A 53 0.87 -6.85 0.69
C ALA A 53 0.37 -7.76 1.84
N HIS A 54 0.24 -7.25 3.07
CA HIS A 54 -0.32 -7.98 4.20
C HIS A 54 -1.81 -8.34 3.96
N PRO A 55 -2.34 -9.48 4.46
CA PRO A 55 -3.73 -9.92 4.21
C PRO A 55 -4.83 -8.90 4.57
N ASP A 56 -4.55 -7.97 5.48
CA ASP A 56 -5.49 -6.91 5.82
C ASP A 56 -5.47 -5.73 4.83
N CYS A 57 -4.36 -5.52 4.10
CA CYS A 57 -4.24 -4.49 3.07
C CYS A 57 -5.27 -4.70 1.96
N GLU A 58 -5.40 -5.91 1.45
CA GLU A 58 -6.34 -6.25 0.38
C GLU A 58 -7.80 -5.89 0.77
N LYS A 59 -8.20 -6.23 2.00
CA LYS A 59 -9.53 -5.90 2.52
C LYS A 59 -9.74 -4.39 2.62
N ILE A 60 -8.72 -3.64 3.04
CA ILE A 60 -8.77 -2.19 3.14
C ILE A 60 -8.94 -1.59 1.74
N LEU A 61 -8.07 -1.95 0.79
CA LEU A 61 -8.04 -1.41 -0.57
C LEU A 61 -9.36 -1.65 -1.33
N ASN A 62 -9.96 -2.82 -1.19
CA ASN A 62 -11.25 -3.16 -1.81
C ASN A 62 -12.38 -2.18 -1.45
N ASN A 63 -12.36 -1.60 -0.24
CA ASN A 63 -13.38 -0.63 0.19
C ASN A 63 -13.33 0.68 -0.60
N TYR A 64 -12.19 1.01 -1.21
CA TYR A 64 -11.93 2.29 -1.85
C TYR A 64 -11.87 2.23 -3.38
N LEU A 65 -12.21 1.09 -3.99
CA LEU A 65 -12.37 0.94 -5.46
C LEU A 65 -13.43 1.87 -6.07
N ARG A 66 -14.33 2.42 -5.24
CA ARG A 66 -15.37 3.38 -5.64
C ARG A 66 -15.27 4.71 -4.90
N ASP A 67 -14.09 5.05 -4.39
CA ASP A 67 -13.84 6.33 -3.73
C ASP A 67 -14.28 7.52 -4.59
N SER A 68 -14.70 8.62 -3.96
CA SER A 68 -15.08 9.84 -4.67
C SER A 68 -13.94 10.43 -5.50
N LYS A 69 -12.69 10.26 -5.05
CA LYS A 69 -11.49 10.78 -5.69
C LYS A 69 -10.95 9.78 -6.69
N GLN A 70 -10.77 10.22 -7.94
CA GLN A 70 -10.29 9.36 -9.02
C GLN A 70 -8.92 8.77 -8.72
N VAL A 71 -7.98 9.60 -8.25
CA VAL A 71 -6.63 9.15 -7.93
C VAL A 71 -6.63 8.04 -6.89
N VAL A 72 -7.46 8.14 -5.85
CA VAL A 72 -7.54 7.11 -4.80
C VAL A 72 -8.10 5.79 -5.36
N ARG A 73 -9.12 5.83 -6.22
CA ARG A 73 -9.66 4.62 -6.87
C ARG A 73 -8.61 3.92 -7.72
N GLU A 74 -7.89 4.69 -8.54
CA GLU A 74 -6.87 4.17 -9.46
C GLU A 74 -5.68 3.58 -8.69
N SER A 75 -5.20 4.28 -7.65
CA SER A 75 -4.15 3.75 -6.77
C SER A 75 -4.60 2.46 -6.06
N CYS A 76 -5.86 2.35 -5.62
CA CYS A 76 -6.34 1.11 -5.00
C CYS A 76 -6.40 -0.08 -5.96
N ILE A 77 -6.71 0.16 -7.25
CA ILE A 77 -6.68 -0.90 -8.27
C ILE A 77 -5.25 -1.40 -8.44
N ILE A 78 -4.30 -0.49 -8.66
CA ILE A 78 -2.89 -0.83 -8.84
C ILE A 78 -2.34 -1.53 -7.58
N ALA A 79 -2.68 -1.03 -6.38
CA ALA A 79 -2.24 -1.60 -5.12
C ALA A 79 -2.76 -3.03 -4.89
N LEU A 80 -3.95 -3.38 -5.41
CA LEU A 80 -4.46 -4.75 -5.36
C LEU A 80 -3.67 -5.66 -6.31
N ASP A 81 -3.33 -5.20 -7.51
CA ASP A 81 -2.46 -5.95 -8.43
C ASP A 81 -1.07 -6.18 -7.79
N MET A 82 -0.55 -5.17 -7.08
CA MET A 82 0.70 -5.30 -6.31
C MET A 82 0.57 -6.34 -5.18
N CYS A 83 -0.50 -6.29 -4.39
CA CYS A 83 -0.78 -7.30 -3.37
C CYS A 83 -0.83 -8.71 -3.96
N GLU A 84 -1.48 -8.89 -5.11
CA GLU A 84 -1.58 -10.19 -5.79
C GLU A 84 -0.19 -10.66 -6.23
N TYR A 85 0.60 -9.78 -6.85
CA TYR A 85 1.95 -10.09 -7.31
C TYR A 85 2.89 -10.46 -6.16
N GLU A 86 2.93 -9.68 -5.08
CA GLU A 86 3.80 -9.94 -3.92
C GLU A 86 3.42 -11.22 -3.16
N ASN A 87 2.12 -11.57 -3.17
CA ASN A 87 1.64 -12.82 -2.56
C ASN A 87 1.66 -14.01 -3.53
N SER A 88 1.99 -13.79 -4.80
CA SER A 88 2.03 -14.85 -5.81
C SER A 88 3.24 -15.77 -5.58
N PRO A 89 3.13 -17.05 -5.99
CA PRO A 89 4.27 -17.96 -6.00
C PRO A 89 5.21 -17.71 -7.21
N GLU A 90 5.04 -16.60 -7.95
CA GLU A 90 5.85 -16.33 -9.12
C GLU A 90 7.34 -16.23 -8.78
N PHE A 91 8.13 -16.81 -9.67
CA PHE A 91 9.53 -17.19 -9.48
C PHE A 91 10.43 -16.03 -9.04
N GLN A 92 10.83 -16.01 -7.75
CA GLN A 92 11.92 -15.14 -7.29
C GLN A 92 13.29 -15.81 -7.53
N TYR A 93 14.20 -15.11 -8.21
CA TYR A 93 15.55 -15.58 -8.55
C TYR A 93 16.41 -15.99 -7.34
N ALA A 94 16.06 -15.52 -6.14
CA ALA A 94 16.75 -15.89 -4.90
C ALA A 94 16.38 -17.32 -4.43
N ASP A 95 15.15 -17.76 -4.65
CA ASP A 95 14.66 -19.07 -4.18
C ASP A 95 15.25 -20.24 -4.95
N THR A 96 15.66 -20.02 -6.21
CA THR A 96 16.30 -21.07 -7.01
C THR A 96 17.67 -21.47 -6.49
N LEU A 97 18.45 -20.54 -5.93
CA LEU A 97 19.73 -20.86 -5.31
C LEU A 97 19.54 -21.75 -4.06
N SER A 98 18.46 -21.53 -3.32
CA SER A 98 18.07 -22.35 -2.17
C SER A 98 17.56 -23.74 -2.58
N LYS A 99 16.85 -23.85 -3.70
CA LYS A 99 16.35 -25.15 -4.23
C LYS A 99 17.40 -25.97 -4.99
N LEU A 100 18.46 -25.33 -5.49
CA LEU A 100 19.60 -26.01 -6.13
C LEU A 100 20.60 -26.59 -5.11
N SER A 101 20.55 -26.13 -3.86
CA SER A 101 21.46 -26.55 -2.78
C SER A 101 20.85 -27.60 -1.84
N SER A 102 19.60 -28.02 -2.07
CA SER A 102 18.88 -29.06 -1.33
C SER A 102 18.80 -30.39 -2.08
#